data_AF-A0A936K7H5-F1
#
_entry.id   AF-A0A936K7H5-F1
#
_cell.length_a   1.000
_cell.length_b   1.000
_cell.length_c   1.000
_cell.angle_alpha   90.00
_cell.angle_beta   90.00
_cell.angle_gamma   90.00
#
_symmetry.space_group_name_H-M   'P 1'
#
loop_
_entity.id
_entity.type
_entity.pdbx_description
1 polymer ?
#
loop_
_entity_poly.entity_id
_entity_poly.type
_entity_poly.pdbx_seq_one_letter_code
_entity_poly.pdbx_strand_id
1 'polypeptide(L)'
;MVSSSSPAPATPRPRSEYASFLNYFPRHELRDYAMYHRALCHFSSIESAERDQAETRKALAGFQQLLAESPGSPYAGETRAKILQCWRRIAEHELIVGVFYVNTYFYPGAERRLKSLLETYPDYVDRERAYFYLGEAMRQRLLADEDFAQFNKDYAAKLGKEDLKDLTKEQIEQYGKDFRVFSEALIKGYRAEAKSYYQKLVESYPGSEWARRAADRLVTMGTSAGVKEELDS
;
A
#
# COMPACT_ATOMS: atom_id res chain seq x y z
N MET A 1 -40.63 42.91 -20.57
CA MET A 1 -39.53 42.37 -19.76
C MET A 1 -39.55 40.87 -19.90
N VAL A 2 -38.61 40.31 -20.68
CA VAL A 2 -38.50 38.86 -20.89
C VAL A 2 -37.64 38.34 -19.75
N SER A 3 -38.24 37.63 -18.80
CA SER A 3 -37.50 36.94 -17.73
C SER A 3 -36.69 35.80 -18.35
N SER A 4 -35.41 36.05 -18.56
CA SER A 4 -34.41 35.03 -18.88
C SER A 4 -34.12 34.23 -17.60
N SER A 5 -34.88 33.16 -17.36
CA SER A 5 -34.48 32.15 -16.38
C SER A 5 -33.30 31.38 -16.95
N SER A 6 -32.09 31.65 -16.44
CA SER A 6 -30.96 30.74 -16.64
C SER A 6 -31.35 29.35 -16.13
N PRO A 7 -31.16 28.26 -16.90
CA PRO A 7 -31.42 26.93 -16.38
C PRO A 7 -30.43 26.67 -15.24
N ALA A 8 -30.97 26.29 -14.08
CA ALA A 8 -30.18 25.73 -12.98
C ALA A 8 -29.29 24.59 -13.51
N PRO A 9 -28.08 24.38 -12.97
CA PRO A 9 -27.24 23.26 -13.39
C PRO A 9 -28.06 21.98 -13.24
N ALA A 10 -28.23 21.24 -14.34
CA ALA A 10 -28.96 19.99 -14.35
C ALA A 10 -28.40 19.10 -13.24
N THR A 11 -29.22 18.83 -12.23
CA THR A 11 -28.86 17.86 -11.19
C THR A 11 -28.49 16.57 -11.91
N PRO A 12 -27.28 16.01 -11.69
CA PRO A 12 -26.94 14.74 -12.31
C PRO A 12 -27.97 13.71 -11.88
N ARG A 13 -28.55 12.98 -12.84
CA ARG A 13 -29.53 11.94 -12.54
C ARG A 13 -28.99 11.00 -11.46
N PRO A 14 -29.82 10.52 -10.53
CA PRO A 14 -29.41 9.56 -9.52
C PRO A 14 -28.67 8.36 -10.14
N ARG A 15 -27.61 7.90 -9.46
CA ARG A 15 -26.81 6.74 -9.84
C ARG A 15 -27.66 5.50 -10.17
N SER A 16 -28.75 5.31 -9.43
CA SER A 16 -29.71 4.20 -9.61
C SER A 16 -30.41 4.25 -10.98
N GLU A 17 -30.66 5.44 -11.53
CA GLU A 17 -31.30 5.59 -12.83
C GLU A 17 -30.39 5.13 -13.97
N TYR A 18 -29.10 5.49 -13.92
CA TYR A 18 -28.11 5.00 -14.89
C TYR A 18 -27.93 3.48 -14.80
N ALA A 19 -27.91 2.92 -13.59
CA ALA A 19 -27.84 1.46 -13.42
C ALA A 19 -29.07 0.76 -14.01
N SER A 20 -30.27 1.26 -13.73
CA SER A 20 -31.51 0.74 -14.30
C SER A 20 -31.51 0.84 -15.84
N PHE A 21 -31.10 1.98 -16.40
CA PHE A 21 -31.01 2.16 -17.84
C PHE A 21 -30.09 1.12 -18.50
N LEU A 22 -28.91 0.88 -17.92
CA LEU A 22 -27.96 -0.11 -18.45
C LEU A 22 -28.50 -1.54 -18.39
N ASN A 23 -29.32 -1.86 -17.38
CA ASN A 23 -29.95 -3.16 -17.25
C ASN A 23 -31.07 -3.37 -18.27
N TYR A 24 -31.97 -2.39 -18.44
CA TYR A 24 -33.11 -2.49 -19.34
C TYR A 24 -32.74 -2.29 -20.81
N PHE A 25 -31.73 -1.47 -21.10
CA PHE A 25 -31.36 -1.07 -22.46
C PHE A 25 -29.87 -1.28 -22.78
N PRO A 26 -29.36 -2.53 -22.71
CA PRO A 26 -27.93 -2.83 -22.82
C PRO A 26 -27.30 -2.58 -24.20
N ARG A 27 -28.11 -2.33 -25.24
CA ARG A 27 -27.66 -2.05 -26.62
C ARG A 27 -28.08 -0.66 -27.13
N HIS A 28 -28.54 0.23 -26.24
CA HIS A 28 -28.96 1.57 -26.64
C HIS A 28 -27.76 2.44 -27.03
N GLU A 29 -27.97 3.39 -27.94
CA GLU A 29 -26.96 4.38 -28.36
C GLU A 29 -26.45 5.26 -27.19
N LEU A 30 -27.20 5.35 -26.08
CA LEU A 30 -26.86 6.15 -24.89
C LEU A 30 -26.21 5.29 -23.79
N ARG A 31 -25.88 4.04 -24.10
CA ARG A 31 -25.24 3.12 -23.16
C ARG A 31 -23.93 3.69 -22.63
N ASP A 32 -23.06 4.17 -23.52
CA ASP A 32 -21.77 4.78 -23.15
C ASP A 32 -21.95 5.99 -22.25
N TYR A 33 -22.93 6.85 -22.57
CA TYR A 33 -23.33 7.98 -21.74
C TYR A 33 -23.73 7.52 -20.34
N ALA A 34 -24.62 6.52 -20.24
CA ALA A 34 -25.08 6.01 -18.96
C ALA A 34 -23.96 5.34 -18.14
N MET A 35 -23.05 4.59 -18.78
CA MET A 35 -21.87 4.01 -18.12
C MET A 35 -20.95 5.09 -17.56
N TYR A 36 -20.62 6.08 -18.39
CA TYR A 36 -19.77 7.20 -18.02
C TYR A 36 -20.35 7.96 -16.82
N HIS A 37 -21.62 8.37 -16.91
CA HIS A 37 -22.26 9.14 -15.85
C HIS A 37 -22.50 8.33 -14.57
N ARG A 38 -22.73 7.01 -14.64
CA ARG A 38 -22.77 6.15 -13.46
C ARG A 38 -21.44 6.16 -12.71
N ALA A 39 -20.33 6.03 -13.43
CA ALA A 39 -18.98 6.12 -12.84
C ALA A 39 -18.68 7.53 -12.32
N LEU A 40 -19.15 8.57 -13.03
CA LEU A 40 -19.01 9.96 -12.62
C LEU A 40 -19.73 10.25 -11.30
N CYS A 41 -20.91 9.65 -11.05
CA CYS A 41 -21.61 9.76 -9.77
C CYS A 41 -20.82 9.16 -8.59
N HIS A 42 -19.98 8.15 -8.83
CA HIS A 42 -19.04 7.66 -7.81
C HIS A 42 -17.85 8.61 -7.67
N PHE A 43 -17.33 9.09 -8.79
CA PHE A 43 -16.20 10.00 -8.83
C PHE A 43 -16.48 11.32 -8.08
N SER A 44 -17.69 11.87 -8.23
CA SER A 44 -18.11 13.08 -7.51
C SER A 44 -18.26 12.89 -6.00
N SER A 45 -18.35 11.64 -5.53
CA SER A 45 -18.43 11.27 -4.12
C SER A 45 -17.08 10.85 -3.54
N ILE A 46 -15.99 10.98 -4.30
CA ILE A 46 -14.63 10.72 -3.81
C ILE A 46 -14.27 11.75 -2.74
N GLU A 47 -13.81 11.28 -1.60
CA GLU A 47 -13.33 12.10 -0.50
C GLU A 47 -11.80 12.25 -0.51
N SER A 48 -11.24 12.88 0.52
CA SER A 48 -9.79 12.98 0.68
C SER A 48 -9.14 11.61 0.85
N ALA A 49 -7.83 11.52 0.59
CA ALA A 49 -7.07 10.27 0.73
C ALA A 49 -7.02 9.74 2.17
N GLU A 50 -7.32 10.55 3.18
CA GLU A 50 -7.37 10.11 4.58
C GLU A 50 -8.63 9.27 4.90
N ARG A 51 -9.66 9.36 4.06
CA ARG A 51 -10.94 8.69 4.26
C ARG A 51 -11.05 7.40 3.47
N ASP A 52 -12.14 6.68 3.66
CA ASP A 52 -12.41 5.43 2.93
C ASP A 52 -12.45 5.67 1.41
N GLN A 53 -11.88 4.72 0.66
CA GLN A 53 -11.70 4.82 -0.79
C GLN A 53 -12.69 3.94 -1.57
N ALA A 54 -13.80 3.48 -0.98
CA ALA A 54 -14.77 2.63 -1.67
C ALA A 54 -15.37 3.34 -2.90
N GLU A 55 -15.76 4.61 -2.79
CA GLU A 55 -16.30 5.37 -3.92
C GLU A 55 -15.24 5.57 -5.02
N THR A 56 -13.98 5.80 -4.65
CA THR A 56 -12.85 5.87 -5.59
C THR A 56 -12.66 4.57 -6.37
N ARG A 57 -12.72 3.41 -5.69
CA ARG A 57 -12.61 2.09 -6.33
C ARG A 57 -13.80 1.78 -7.24
N LYS A 58 -15.02 2.15 -6.83
CA LYS A 58 -16.23 2.00 -7.67
C LYS A 58 -16.17 2.88 -8.92
N ALA A 59 -15.72 4.13 -8.78
CA ALA A 59 -15.50 5.03 -9.92
C ALA A 59 -14.47 4.45 -10.89
N LEU A 60 -13.32 4.02 -10.36
CA LEU A 60 -12.26 3.38 -11.15
C LEU A 60 -12.78 2.17 -11.93
N ALA A 61 -13.46 1.25 -11.27
CA ALA A 61 -14.02 0.05 -11.90
C ALA A 61 -15.03 0.42 -13.01
N GLY A 62 -15.91 1.41 -12.76
CA GLY A 62 -16.88 1.87 -13.76
C GLY A 62 -16.22 2.52 -14.99
N PHE A 63 -15.18 3.32 -14.78
CA PHE A 63 -14.42 3.93 -15.88
C PHE A 63 -13.61 2.90 -16.67
N GLN A 64 -12.99 1.93 -16.00
CA GLN A 64 -12.29 0.82 -16.66
C GLN A 64 -13.26 -0.04 -17.48
N GLN A 65 -14.46 -0.29 -16.95
CA GLN A 65 -15.51 -1.00 -17.68
C GLN A 65 -15.89 -0.28 -18.97
N LEU A 66 -16.08 1.05 -18.93
CA LEU A 66 -16.39 1.83 -20.13
C LEU A 66 -15.27 1.72 -21.19
N LEU A 67 -14.01 1.82 -20.80
CA LEU A 67 -12.90 1.71 -21.77
C LEU A 67 -12.73 0.30 -22.32
N ALA A 68 -13.03 -0.72 -21.52
CA ALA A 68 -12.95 -2.11 -21.95
C ALA A 68 -14.06 -2.45 -22.97
N GLU A 69 -15.27 -1.95 -22.74
CA GLU A 69 -16.43 -2.26 -23.57
C GLU A 69 -16.59 -1.32 -24.78
N SER A 70 -16.25 -0.04 -24.61
CA SER A 70 -16.44 1.02 -25.62
C SER A 70 -15.18 1.89 -25.75
N PRO A 71 -14.04 1.36 -26.25
CA PRO A 71 -12.79 2.11 -26.36
C PRO A 71 -12.88 3.34 -27.29
N GLY A 72 -13.82 3.34 -28.24
CA GLY A 72 -14.11 4.45 -29.17
C GLY A 72 -15.16 5.44 -28.67
N SER A 73 -15.61 5.30 -27.41
CA SER A 73 -16.61 6.19 -26.82
C SER A 73 -16.16 7.66 -26.88
N PRO A 74 -17.06 8.64 -27.11
CA PRO A 74 -16.71 10.06 -27.02
C PRO A 74 -16.19 10.46 -25.63
N TYR A 75 -16.51 9.68 -24.59
CA TYR A 75 -16.04 9.90 -23.21
C TYR A 75 -14.68 9.25 -22.92
N ALA A 76 -14.08 8.50 -23.85
CA ALA A 76 -12.89 7.70 -23.59
C ALA A 76 -11.69 8.56 -23.13
N GLY A 77 -11.50 9.75 -23.72
CA GLY A 77 -10.43 10.67 -23.34
C GLY A 77 -10.55 11.13 -21.89
N GLU A 78 -11.73 11.64 -21.50
CA GLU A 78 -11.98 12.08 -20.13
C GLU A 78 -11.91 10.92 -19.13
N THR A 79 -12.39 9.74 -19.54
CA THR A 79 -12.37 8.52 -18.73
C THR A 79 -10.95 8.10 -18.35
N ARG A 80 -10.00 8.15 -19.31
CA ARG A 80 -8.58 7.88 -19.02
C ARG A 80 -8.00 8.85 -18.00
N ALA A 81 -8.32 10.14 -18.11
CA ALA A 81 -7.88 11.15 -17.17
C ALA A 81 -8.47 10.93 -15.75
N LYS A 82 -9.72 10.50 -15.64
CA LYS A 82 -10.34 10.19 -14.34
C LYS A 82 -9.80 8.90 -13.71
N ILE A 83 -9.47 7.87 -14.51
CA ILE A 83 -8.79 6.66 -14.03
C ILE A 83 -7.47 7.02 -13.35
N LEU A 84 -6.65 7.87 -14.00
CA LEU A 84 -5.39 8.34 -13.43
C LEU A 84 -5.61 9.08 -12.10
N GLN A 85 -6.66 9.90 -11.99
CA GLN A 85 -7.01 10.58 -10.75
C GLN A 85 -7.43 9.59 -9.64
N CYS A 86 -8.24 8.58 -9.96
CA CYS A 86 -8.60 7.53 -9.01
C CYS A 86 -7.38 6.74 -8.53
N TRP A 87 -6.48 6.33 -9.43
CA TRP A 87 -5.25 5.65 -9.05
C TRP A 87 -4.36 6.50 -8.15
N ARG A 88 -4.16 7.78 -8.48
CA ARG A 88 -3.41 8.72 -7.64
C ARG A 88 -4.01 8.83 -6.24
N ARG A 89 -5.34 8.95 -6.14
CA ARG A 89 -6.05 9.05 -4.87
C ARG A 89 -5.89 7.77 -4.02
N ILE A 90 -5.98 6.59 -4.62
CA ILE A 90 -5.78 5.33 -3.91
C ILE A 90 -4.33 5.19 -3.46
N ALA A 91 -3.35 5.50 -4.33
CA ALA A 91 -1.94 5.46 -3.98
C ALA A 91 -1.61 6.42 -2.81
N GLU A 92 -2.17 7.62 -2.82
CA GLU A 92 -2.05 8.58 -1.71
C GLU A 92 -2.60 8.00 -0.39
N HIS A 93 -3.77 7.35 -0.44
CA HIS A 93 -4.34 6.68 0.73
C HIS A 93 -3.44 5.56 1.28
N GLU A 94 -2.93 4.68 0.40
CA GLU A 94 -2.03 3.59 0.81
C GLU A 94 -0.73 4.14 1.42
N LEU A 95 -0.20 5.26 0.93
CA LEU A 95 0.95 5.93 1.52
C LEU A 95 0.64 6.46 2.92
N ILE A 96 -0.48 7.18 3.08
CA ILE A 96 -0.90 7.75 4.37
C ILE A 96 -1.04 6.64 5.42
N VAL A 97 -1.73 5.56 5.08
CA VAL A 97 -1.91 4.41 5.99
C VAL A 97 -0.58 3.72 6.28
N GLY A 98 0.26 3.52 5.27
CA GLY A 98 1.59 2.92 5.44
C GLY A 98 2.49 3.73 6.37
N VAL A 99 2.55 5.04 6.18
CA VAL A 99 3.31 5.97 7.04
C VAL A 99 2.74 5.99 8.46
N PHE A 100 1.41 6.00 8.60
CA PHE A 100 0.75 5.91 9.90
C PHE A 100 1.20 4.65 10.65
N TYR A 101 1.21 3.49 9.99
CA TYR A 101 1.68 2.24 10.59
C TYR A 101 3.16 2.25 10.99
N VAL A 102 4.03 2.93 10.23
CA VAL A 102 5.43 3.12 10.68
C VAL A 102 5.47 3.93 11.98
N ASN A 103 4.71 5.02 12.05
CA ASN A 103 4.69 5.92 13.20
C ASN A 103 4.05 5.28 14.44
N THR A 104 3.18 4.29 14.27
CA THR A 104 2.56 3.52 15.38
C THR A 104 3.24 2.18 15.64
N TYR A 105 4.47 1.97 15.10
CA TYR A 105 5.29 0.78 15.32
C TYR A 105 4.70 -0.53 14.75
N PHE A 106 3.68 -0.46 13.89
CA PHE A 106 3.08 -1.61 13.23
C PHE A 106 3.76 -1.94 11.89
N TYR A 107 5.03 -2.35 11.98
CA TYR A 107 5.88 -2.54 10.80
C TYR A 107 5.42 -3.58 9.78
N PRO A 108 4.87 -4.76 10.15
CA PRO A 108 4.35 -5.72 9.17
C PRO A 108 3.18 -5.15 8.34
N GLY A 109 2.34 -4.33 8.96
CA GLY A 109 1.27 -3.61 8.26
C GLY A 109 1.83 -2.56 7.31
N ALA A 110 2.79 -1.77 7.78
CA ALA A 110 3.45 -0.74 6.96
C ALA A 110 4.12 -1.35 5.73
N GLU A 111 4.83 -2.46 5.91
CA GLU A 111 5.49 -3.19 4.83
C GLU A 111 4.49 -3.58 3.74
N ARG A 112 3.40 -4.25 4.11
CA ARG A 112 2.38 -4.72 3.17
C ARG A 112 1.79 -3.57 2.35
N ARG A 113 1.48 -2.45 3.02
CA ARG A 113 0.89 -1.26 2.38
C ARG A 113 1.87 -0.60 1.42
N LEU A 114 3.11 -0.36 1.87
CA LEU A 114 4.11 0.37 1.09
C LEU A 114 4.69 -0.46 -0.06
N LYS A 115 4.91 -1.78 0.13
CA LYS A 115 5.29 -2.69 -0.96
C LYS A 115 4.19 -2.71 -2.04
N SER A 116 2.93 -2.92 -1.63
CA SER A 116 1.78 -2.92 -2.54
C SER A 116 1.65 -1.61 -3.32
N LEU A 117 1.85 -0.45 -2.65
CA LEU A 117 1.86 0.85 -3.32
C LEU A 117 2.93 0.92 -4.40
N LEU A 118 4.17 0.53 -4.07
CA LEU A 118 5.31 0.62 -4.98
C LEU A 118 5.21 -0.34 -6.17
N GLU A 119 4.53 -1.46 -6.01
CA GLU A 119 4.27 -2.46 -7.05
C GLU A 119 3.08 -2.08 -7.93
N THR A 120 1.99 -1.61 -7.33
CA THR A 120 0.72 -1.33 -8.03
C THR A 120 0.73 0.01 -8.75
N TYR A 121 1.46 1.00 -8.23
CA TYR A 121 1.44 2.38 -8.73
C TYR A 121 2.85 2.86 -9.11
N PRO A 122 3.43 2.35 -10.22
CA PRO A 122 4.78 2.72 -10.63
C PRO A 122 4.92 4.23 -10.99
N ASP A 123 3.85 4.88 -11.42
CA ASP A 123 3.89 6.29 -11.80
C ASP A 123 3.39 7.23 -10.69
N TYR A 124 3.26 6.73 -9.46
CA TYR A 124 2.87 7.58 -8.33
C TYR A 124 3.96 8.61 -8.01
N VAL A 125 3.55 9.84 -7.70
CA VAL A 125 4.48 10.98 -7.59
C VAL A 125 5.31 10.96 -6.31
N ASP A 126 4.78 10.43 -5.21
CA ASP A 126 5.45 10.44 -3.89
C ASP A 126 6.02 9.05 -3.53
N ARG A 127 6.60 8.36 -4.51
CA ARG A 127 7.25 7.05 -4.31
C ARG A 127 8.51 7.15 -3.47
N GLU A 128 9.19 8.29 -3.50
CA GLU A 128 10.37 8.58 -2.69
C GLU A 128 10.08 8.38 -1.20
N ARG A 129 8.98 8.97 -0.72
CA ARG A 129 8.51 8.82 0.65
C ARG A 129 8.13 7.37 0.95
N ALA A 130 7.47 6.67 0.02
CA ALA A 130 7.14 5.26 0.20
C ALA A 130 8.39 4.38 0.39
N TYR A 131 9.44 4.57 -0.43
CA TYR A 131 10.71 3.87 -0.25
C TYR A 131 11.37 4.18 1.09
N PHE A 132 11.40 5.45 1.49
CA PHE A 132 12.01 5.85 2.75
C PHE A 132 11.31 5.20 3.96
N TYR A 133 9.99 5.28 4.03
CA TYR A 133 9.22 4.71 5.14
C TYR A 133 9.18 3.19 5.12
N LEU A 134 9.26 2.56 3.95
CA LEU A 134 9.45 1.10 3.86
C LEU A 134 10.82 0.70 4.42
N GLY A 135 11.86 1.45 4.10
CA GLY A 135 13.18 1.31 4.72
C GLY A 135 13.12 1.47 6.24
N GLU A 136 12.44 2.49 6.76
CA GLU A 136 12.26 2.69 8.20
C GLU A 136 11.50 1.54 8.86
N ALA A 137 10.43 1.04 8.22
CA ALA A 137 9.69 -0.12 8.71
C ALA A 137 10.62 -1.33 8.87
N MET A 138 11.38 -1.66 7.83
CA MET A 138 12.32 -2.80 7.85
C MET A 138 13.49 -2.57 8.81
N ARG A 139 13.96 -1.32 8.95
CA ARG A 139 15.06 -0.94 9.85
C ARG A 139 14.65 -0.98 11.32
N GLN A 140 13.37 -0.87 11.65
CA GLN A 140 12.90 -0.86 13.02
C GLN A 140 12.14 -2.14 13.40
N ARG A 141 11.75 -2.95 12.41
CA ARG A 141 11.08 -4.23 12.63
C ARG A 141 11.87 -5.14 13.57
N LEU A 142 11.15 -5.70 14.54
CA LEU A 142 11.59 -6.76 15.42
C LEU A 142 10.83 -8.05 15.07
N LEU A 143 11.03 -9.08 15.86
CA LEU A 143 10.27 -10.32 15.73
C LEU A 143 8.77 -10.06 15.95
N ALA A 144 7.93 -10.52 15.02
CA ALA A 144 6.47 -10.49 15.19
C ALA A 144 5.96 -11.80 15.82
N ASP A 145 4.75 -11.77 16.38
CA ASP A 145 4.11 -12.97 16.96
C ASP A 145 3.98 -14.09 15.93
N GLU A 146 3.73 -13.74 14.66
CA GLU A 146 3.66 -14.72 13.57
C GLU A 146 5.03 -15.37 13.29
N ASP A 147 6.12 -14.60 13.38
CA ASP A 147 7.49 -15.12 13.20
C ASP A 147 7.82 -16.13 14.31
N PHE A 148 7.41 -15.82 15.55
CA PHE A 148 7.56 -16.72 16.70
C PHE A 148 6.70 -17.98 16.56
N ALA A 149 5.43 -17.83 16.19
CA ALA A 149 4.53 -18.96 15.98
C ALA A 149 5.02 -19.90 14.87
N GLN A 150 5.55 -19.32 13.78
CA GLN A 150 6.13 -20.09 12.68
C GLN A 150 7.39 -20.84 13.12
N PHE A 151 8.30 -20.19 13.86
CA PHE A 151 9.47 -20.86 14.42
C PHE A 151 9.08 -22.05 15.32
N ASN A 152 8.09 -21.87 16.21
CA ASN A 152 7.65 -22.94 17.10
C ASN A 152 7.08 -24.14 16.33
N LYS A 153 6.29 -23.86 15.29
CA LYS A 153 5.76 -24.89 14.40
C LYS A 153 6.88 -25.66 13.71
N ASP A 154 7.86 -24.95 13.15
CA ASP A 154 8.99 -25.57 12.45
C ASP A 154 9.91 -26.37 13.39
N TYR A 155 10.12 -25.87 14.61
CA TYR A 155 10.92 -26.55 15.62
C TYR A 155 10.22 -27.82 16.15
N ALA A 156 8.90 -27.78 16.36
CA ALA A 156 8.12 -28.96 16.74
C ALA A 156 8.19 -30.04 15.65
N ALA A 157 8.02 -29.63 14.39
CA ALA A 157 8.14 -30.51 13.24
C ALA A 157 9.55 -31.13 13.12
N LYS A 158 10.62 -30.34 13.34
CA LYS A 158 12.01 -30.82 13.38
C LYS A 158 12.23 -31.91 14.43
N LEU A 159 11.50 -31.87 15.54
CA LEU A 159 11.56 -32.89 16.61
C LEU A 159 10.58 -34.06 16.39
N GLY A 160 9.75 -34.04 15.34
CA GLY A 160 8.69 -35.01 15.13
C GLY A 160 7.59 -34.94 16.19
N LYS A 161 7.36 -33.77 16.79
CA LYS A 161 6.35 -33.52 17.82
C LYS A 161 5.19 -32.70 17.26
N GLU A 162 4.00 -32.87 17.84
CA GLU A 162 2.83 -32.05 17.52
C GLU A 162 2.96 -30.64 18.11
N ASP A 163 3.48 -30.53 19.34
CA ASP A 163 3.74 -29.28 20.03
C ASP A 163 5.02 -29.32 20.87
N LEU A 164 5.30 -28.21 21.57
CA LEU A 164 6.51 -28.01 22.37
C LEU A 164 6.30 -28.18 23.88
N LYS A 165 5.22 -28.83 24.34
CA LYS A 165 4.92 -28.94 25.78
C LYS A 165 5.86 -29.91 26.51
N ASP A 166 6.24 -31.00 25.85
CA ASP A 166 7.01 -32.09 26.47
C ASP A 166 8.47 -32.11 25.99
N LEU A 167 9.21 -31.02 26.23
CA LEU A 167 10.65 -30.92 25.91
C LEU A 167 11.52 -31.41 27.07
N THR A 168 12.58 -32.16 26.77
CA THR A 168 13.63 -32.46 27.76
C THR A 168 14.43 -31.21 28.10
N LYS A 169 15.19 -31.22 29.20
CA LYS A 169 16.05 -30.09 29.58
C LYS A 169 17.03 -29.72 28.48
N GLU A 170 17.63 -30.71 27.82
CA GLU A 170 18.55 -30.54 26.71
C GLU A 170 17.85 -29.91 25.50
N GLN A 171 16.61 -30.33 25.22
CA GLN A 171 15.81 -29.77 24.13
C GLN A 171 15.39 -28.32 24.39
N ILE A 172 15.10 -27.96 25.65
CA ILE A 172 14.80 -26.58 26.06
C ILE A 172 16.04 -25.69 25.90
N GLU A 173 17.21 -26.17 26.32
CA GLU A 173 18.47 -25.44 26.15
C GLU A 173 18.78 -25.23 24.66
N GLN A 174 18.62 -26.27 23.84
CA GLN A 174 18.84 -26.16 22.41
C GLN A 174 17.82 -25.24 21.72
N TYR A 175 16.55 -25.29 22.15
CA TYR A 175 15.51 -24.41 21.66
C TYR A 175 15.87 -22.94 21.88
N GLY A 176 16.36 -22.59 23.07
CA GLY A 176 16.79 -21.21 23.37
C GLY A 176 17.95 -20.75 22.46
N LYS A 177 18.92 -21.63 22.19
CA LYS A 177 20.03 -21.34 21.27
C LYS A 177 19.55 -21.18 19.83
N ASP A 178 18.74 -22.11 19.33
CA ASP A 178 18.20 -22.10 17.97
C ASP A 178 17.31 -20.87 17.75
N PHE A 179 16.48 -20.52 18.73
CA PHE A 179 15.62 -19.34 18.67
C PHE A 179 16.42 -18.03 18.65
N ARG A 180 17.49 -17.94 19.45
CA ARG A 180 18.39 -16.78 19.40
C ARG A 180 19.01 -16.62 18.01
N VAL A 181 19.57 -17.68 17.45
CA VAL A 181 20.17 -17.66 16.10
C VAL A 181 19.12 -17.29 15.04
N PHE A 182 17.93 -17.87 15.13
CA PHE A 182 16.82 -17.57 14.23
C PHE A 182 16.42 -16.09 14.28
N SER A 183 16.17 -15.55 15.47
CA SER A 183 15.75 -14.17 15.67
C SER A 183 16.83 -13.17 15.21
N GLU A 184 18.10 -13.42 15.53
CA GLU A 184 19.22 -12.60 15.06
C GLU A 184 19.32 -12.60 13.53
N ALA A 185 19.22 -13.77 12.90
CA ALA A 185 19.26 -13.90 11.44
C ALA A 185 18.09 -13.16 10.77
N LEU A 186 16.88 -13.29 11.32
CA LEU A 186 15.69 -12.64 10.79
C LEU A 186 15.78 -11.11 10.91
N ILE A 187 16.15 -10.59 12.08
CA ILE A 187 16.36 -9.15 12.28
C ILE A 187 17.45 -8.63 11.34
N LYS A 188 18.55 -9.36 11.18
CA LYS A 188 19.61 -9.03 10.22
C LYS A 188 19.07 -8.97 8.78
N GLY A 189 18.19 -9.89 8.40
CA GLY A 189 17.48 -9.88 7.12
C GLY A 189 16.68 -8.60 6.92
N TYR A 190 15.86 -8.20 7.89
CA TYR A 190 15.11 -6.94 7.84
C TYR A 190 16.03 -5.72 7.71
N ARG A 191 17.17 -5.69 8.41
CA ARG A 191 18.16 -4.61 8.25
C ARG A 191 18.81 -4.60 6.87
N ALA A 192 19.03 -5.76 6.26
CA ALA A 192 19.56 -5.84 4.89
C ALA A 192 18.53 -5.34 3.87
N GLU A 193 17.26 -5.74 4.00
CA GLU A 193 16.17 -5.20 3.18
C GLU A 193 16.06 -3.69 3.32
N ALA A 194 16.12 -3.16 4.55
CA ALA A 194 16.11 -1.71 4.78
C ALA A 194 17.23 -0.99 4.00
N LYS A 195 18.47 -1.51 4.04
CA LYS A 195 19.60 -0.97 3.26
C LYS A 195 19.28 -0.96 1.76
N SER A 196 18.69 -2.03 1.24
CA SER A 196 18.34 -2.11 -0.18
C SER A 196 17.31 -1.04 -0.60
N TYR A 197 16.32 -0.73 0.25
CA TYR A 197 15.34 0.32 -0.03
C TYR A 197 15.94 1.71 0.01
N TYR A 198 16.83 1.99 0.96
CA TYR A 198 17.55 3.25 1.03
C TYR A 198 18.49 3.44 -0.17
N GLN A 199 19.23 2.41 -0.57
CA GLN A 199 20.10 2.43 -1.76
C GLN A 199 19.29 2.74 -3.02
N LYS A 200 18.20 1.99 -3.22
CA LYS A 200 17.30 2.21 -4.37
C LYS A 200 16.73 3.64 -4.39
N LEU A 201 16.40 4.20 -3.24
CA LEU A 201 15.93 5.58 -3.13
C LEU A 201 17.00 6.59 -3.54
N VAL A 202 18.23 6.43 -3.05
CA VAL A 202 19.36 7.29 -3.41
C VAL A 202 19.70 7.20 -4.90
N GLU A 203 19.69 5.99 -5.47
CA GLU A 203 19.97 5.74 -6.88
C GLU A 203 18.88 6.29 -7.80
N SER A 204 17.61 6.09 -7.44
CA SER A 204 16.48 6.46 -8.30
C SER A 204 16.13 7.95 -8.18
N TYR A 205 16.44 8.60 -7.05
CA TYR A 205 16.01 9.97 -6.74
C TYR A 205 17.12 10.81 -6.06
N PRO A 206 18.33 10.93 -6.63
CA PRO A 206 19.52 11.48 -5.95
C PRO A 206 19.40 12.94 -5.47
N GLY A 207 18.48 13.73 -6.05
CA GLY A 207 18.24 15.14 -5.66
C GLY A 207 17.20 15.34 -4.56
N SER A 208 16.49 14.28 -4.17
CA SER A 208 15.38 14.31 -3.22
C SER A 208 15.81 14.58 -1.77
N GLU A 209 14.97 15.27 -0.98
CA GLU A 209 15.14 15.33 0.48
C GLU A 209 15.12 13.93 1.10
N TRP A 210 14.25 13.04 0.62
CA TRP A 210 14.13 11.67 1.10
C TRP A 210 15.37 10.84 0.79
N ALA A 211 16.02 11.07 -0.36
CA ALA A 211 17.29 10.44 -0.69
C ALA A 211 18.41 10.89 0.26
N ARG A 212 18.47 12.18 0.64
CA ARG A 212 19.44 12.66 1.65
C ARG A 212 19.23 11.96 2.99
N ARG A 213 17.98 11.90 3.46
CA ARG A 213 17.63 11.19 4.71
C ARG A 213 18.01 9.70 4.65
N ALA A 214 17.78 9.05 3.51
CA ALA A 214 18.18 7.66 3.30
C ALA A 214 19.71 7.48 3.27
N ALA A 215 20.45 8.41 2.67
CA ALA A 215 21.91 8.40 2.72
C ALA A 215 22.42 8.52 4.17
N ASP A 216 21.83 9.41 4.98
CA ASP A 216 22.16 9.52 6.42
C ASP A 216 21.91 8.20 7.16
N ARG A 217 20.79 7.52 6.86
CA ARG A 217 20.49 6.19 7.43
C ARG A 217 21.50 5.13 7.02
N LEU A 218 21.91 5.11 5.75
CA LEU A 218 22.93 4.18 5.27
C LEU A 218 24.27 4.40 5.99
N VAL A 219 24.65 5.65 6.24
CA VAL A 219 25.84 5.98 7.02
C VAL A 219 25.70 5.44 8.43
N THR A 220 24.62 5.75 9.15
CA THR A 220 24.39 5.24 10.51
C THR A 220 24.41 3.72 10.59
N MET A 221 23.82 3.03 9.61
CA MET A 221 23.78 1.56 9.55
C MET A 221 25.11 0.92 9.10
N GLY A 222 26.06 1.73 8.62
CA GLY A 222 27.44 1.33 8.33
C GLY A 222 28.39 1.62 9.50
N THR A 223 28.19 2.74 10.20
CA THR A 223 29.02 3.14 11.36
C THR A 223 28.63 2.44 12.66
N SER A 224 27.39 1.94 12.80
CA SER A 224 26.95 1.20 13.99
C SER A 224 27.66 -0.15 14.19
N ALA A 225 28.47 -0.62 13.24
CA ALA A 225 29.34 -1.78 13.43
C ALA A 225 30.56 -1.51 14.35
N GLY A 226 30.74 -0.26 14.81
CA GLY A 226 31.91 0.15 15.60
C GLY A 226 31.62 0.92 16.90
N VAL A 227 30.36 1.05 17.33
CA VAL A 227 30.02 1.74 18.60
C VAL A 227 29.42 0.74 19.58
N LYS A 228 30.33 -0.03 20.18
CA LYS A 228 30.31 -0.66 21.52
C LYS A 228 28.96 -1.08 22.12
N GLU A 229 28.85 -2.40 22.30
CA GLU A 229 28.51 -3.02 23.59
C GLU A 229 29.28 -2.32 24.73
N GLU A 230 28.68 -1.28 25.33
CA GLU A 230 29.00 -0.77 26.66
C GLU A 230 27.69 -0.48 27.38
N LEU A 231 26.97 -1.55 27.73
CA LEU A 231 25.94 -1.54 28.77
C LEU A 231 26.12 -2.82 29.60
N ASP A 232 27.25 -2.90 30.28
CA ASP A 232 27.43 -3.62 31.53
C ASP A 232 28.45 -2.82 32.37
N SER A 233 27.92 -2.05 33.32
CA SER A 233 28.61 -1.51 34.51
C SER A 233 27.55 -1.18 35.55
#